data_AF-A0A5C1AKP4-F1
#
_entry.id   AF-A0A5C1AKP4-F1
#
_cell.length_a   1.000
_cell.length_b   1.000
_cell.length_c   1.000
_cell.angle_alpha   90.00
_cell.angle_beta   90.00
_cell.angle_gamma   90.00
#
_symmetry.space_group_name_H-M   'P 1'
#
loop_
_entity.id
_entity.type
_entity.pdbx_description
1 polymer ?
#
loop_
_entity_poly.entity_id
_entity_poly.type
_entity_poly.pdbx_seq_one_letter_code
_entity_poly.pdbx_strand_id
1 'polypeptide(L)' 'MASVAGILAEFQARAVYLPPYSPDFNPSSKPSRSVKAELRRREMRTIESLWPAFGASLDRVIADQAHNYFQHAGYLLD' A
#
# COMPACT_ATOMS: atom_id res chain seq x y z
N MET A 1 15.67 10.22 -19.49
CA MET A 1 14.80 9.63 -18.45
C MET A 1 15.22 8.18 -18.29
N ALA A 2 15.59 7.75 -17.08
CA ALA A 2 15.91 6.35 -16.82
C ALA A 2 14.61 5.50 -16.92
N SER A 3 14.72 4.27 -17.42
CA SER A 3 13.61 3.32 -17.39
C SER A 3 13.37 2.84 -15.95
N VAL A 4 12.20 2.27 -15.67
CA VAL A 4 11.92 1.66 -14.35
C VAL A 4 12.98 0.62 -13.99
N ALA A 5 13.41 -0.20 -14.95
CA ALA A 5 14.48 -1.17 -14.74
C ALA A 5 15.83 -0.50 -14.40
N GLY A 6 16.14 0.64 -15.02
CA GLY A 6 17.33 1.43 -14.71
C GLY A 6 17.32 1.96 -13.28
N ILE A 7 16.17 2.48 -12.81
CA ILE A 7 16.00 2.97 -11.44
C ILE A 7 16.13 1.82 -10.43
N LEU A 8 15.52 0.67 -10.69
CA LEU A 8 15.65 -0.49 -9.80
C LEU A 8 17.11 -0.95 -9.66
N ALA A 9 17.86 -0.97 -10.76
CA ALA A 9 19.28 -1.32 -10.74
C ALA A 9 20.12 -0.30 -9.96
N GLU A 10 19.86 1.00 -10.16
CA GLU A 10 20.55 2.10 -9.46
C GLU A 10 20.38 2.01 -7.94
N PHE A 11 19.17 1.72 -7.46
CA PHE A 11 18.86 1.60 -6.03
C PHE A 11 19.03 0.18 -5.46
N GLN A 12 19.59 -0.76 -6.23
CA GLN A 12 19.75 -2.16 -5.84
C GLN A 12 18.44 -2.81 -5.35
N ALA A 13 17.31 -2.38 -5.92
CA ALA A 13 16.00 -2.87 -5.59
C ALA A 13 15.68 -4.15 -6.37
N ARG A 14 15.05 -5.12 -5.69
CA ARG A 14 14.61 -6.37 -6.31
C ARG A 14 13.15 -6.29 -6.73
N ALA A 15 12.87 -6.51 -8.01
CA ALA A 15 11.52 -6.76 -8.48
C ALA A 15 11.06 -8.16 -8.05
N VAL A 16 9.90 -8.24 -7.39
CA VAL A 16 9.26 -9.51 -7.02
C VAL A 16 8.10 -9.78 -7.97
N TYR A 17 8.04 -10.99 -8.52
CA TYR A 17 6.95 -11.38 -9.42
C TYR A 17 5.62 -11.43 -8.66
N LEU A 18 4.60 -10.78 -9.22
CA LEU A 18 3.21 -10.87 -8.75
C LEU A 18 2.37 -11.45 -9.89
N PRO A 19 1.76 -12.65 -9.72
CA PRO A 19 0.90 -13.20 -10.76
C PRO A 19 -0.31 -12.29 -11.04
N PRO A 20 -0.82 -12.24 -12.28
CA PRO A 20 -2.01 -11.46 -12.62
C PRO A 20 -3.19 -11.80 -11.70
N TYR A 21 -3.99 -10.79 -11.35
CA TYR A 21 -5.20 -10.92 -10.51
C TYR A 21 -4.98 -11.63 -9.17
N SER A 22 -3.79 -11.52 -8.58
CA SER A 22 -3.45 -12.16 -7.29
C SER A 22 -3.35 -11.14 -6.15
N PRO A 23 -4.45 -10.47 -5.76
CA PRO A 23 -4.42 -9.46 -4.71
C PRO A 23 -4.02 -10.03 -3.34
N ASP A 24 -4.22 -11.33 -3.14
CA ASP A 24 -3.86 -12.04 -1.91
C ASP A 24 -2.34 -12.12 -1.71
N PHE A 25 -1.55 -12.07 -2.80
CA PHE A 25 -0.09 -12.05 -2.77
C PHE A 25 0.50 -10.62 -2.81
N ASN A 26 -0.35 -9.59 -2.74
CA ASN A 26 0.08 -8.20 -2.70
C ASN A 26 -0.13 -7.60 -1.29
N PRO A 27 0.94 -7.33 -0.53
CA PRO A 27 0.85 -6.75 0.82
C PRO A 27 0.08 -5.43 0.89
N SER A 28 0.06 -4.65 -0.20
CA SER A 28 -0.62 -3.34 -0.24
C SER A 28 -2.15 -3.42 -0.36
N SER A 29 -2.70 -4.59 -0.69
CA SER A 29 -4.15 -4.77 -0.90
C SER A 29 -4.98 -4.45 0.33
N LYS A 30 -4.61 -5.01 1.50
CA LYS A 30 -5.33 -4.81 2.77
C LYS A 30 -5.25 -3.39 3.34
N PRO A 31 -4.06 -2.75 3.46
CA PRO A 31 -3.98 -1.39 3.97
C PRO A 31 -4.75 -0.40 3.08
N SER A 32 -4.69 -0.58 1.74
CA SER A 32 -5.48 0.22 0.81
C SER A 32 -6.99 0.11 1.04
N ARG A 33 -7.48 -1.09 1.38
CA ARG A 33 -8.90 -1.30 1.73
C ARG A 33 -9.27 -0.59 3.03
N SER A 34 -8.41 -0.64 4.05
CA SER A 34 -8.60 0.05 5.33
C SER A 34 -8.68 1.57 5.16
N VAL A 35 -7.70 2.15 4.44
CA VAL A 35 -7.66 3.60 4.15
C VAL A 35 -8.90 4.05 3.38
N LYS A 36 -9.29 3.30 2.34
CA LYS A 36 -10.52 3.59 1.57
C LYS A 36 -11.78 3.48 2.42
N ALA A 37 -11.84 2.56 3.37
CA ALA A 37 -12.98 2.44 4.27
C ALA A 37 -13.10 3.66 5.20
N GLU A 38 -11.99 4.12 5.77
CA GLU A 38 -11.96 5.33 6.59
C GLU A 38 -12.34 6.58 5.78
N LEU A 39 -11.86 6.70 4.55
CA LEU A 39 -12.23 7.82 3.67
C LEU A 39 -13.72 7.83 3.33
N ARG A 40 -14.30 6.65 3.05
CA ARG A 40 -15.75 6.53 2.84
C ARG A 40 -16.55 6.92 4.08
N ARG A 41 -16.07 6.54 5.28
CA ARG A 41 -16.67 6.94 6.56
C ARG A 41 -16.64 8.45 6.79
N ARG A 42 -15.65 9.15 6.24
CA ARG A 42 -15.51 10.62 6.35
C ARG A 42 -16.38 11.39 5.36
N GLU A 43 -16.88 10.76 4.30
CA GLU A 43 -17.84 11.34 3.33
C GLU A 43 -17.41 12.66 2.66
N MET A 44 -16.10 12.91 2.53
CA MET A 44 -15.58 14.11 1.84
C MET A 44 -16.03 14.17 0.38
N ARG A 45 -16.43 15.36 -0.10
CA ARG A 45 -17.02 15.57 -1.45
C ARG A 45 -16.21 16.47 -2.37
N THR A 46 -15.04 16.93 -1.93
CA THR A 46 -14.14 17.77 -2.74
C THR A 46 -12.71 17.26 -2.67
N ILE A 47 -11.88 17.59 -3.67
CA ILE A 47 -10.47 17.17 -3.70
C ILE A 47 -9.69 17.86 -2.57
N GLU A 48 -9.99 19.14 -2.33
CA GLU A 48 -9.36 19.97 -1.30
C GLU A 48 -9.57 19.41 0.10
N SER A 49 -10.74 18.82 0.38
CA SER A 49 -11.04 18.17 1.65
C SER A 49 -10.57 16.72 1.70
N LEU A 50 -10.56 16.01 0.56
CA LEU A 50 -10.12 14.62 0.47
C LEU A 50 -8.62 14.46 0.72
N TRP A 51 -7.78 15.38 0.25
CA TRP A 51 -6.32 15.25 0.34
C TRP A 51 -5.78 15.23 1.78
N PRO A 52 -6.12 16.19 2.66
CA PRO A 52 -5.71 16.12 4.07
C PRO A 52 -6.36 14.91 4.78
N ALA A 53 -7.59 14.55 4.41
CA ALA A 53 -8.26 13.37 4.96
C ALA A 53 -7.56 12.07 4.57
N PHE A 54 -7.01 11.97 3.35
CA PHE A 54 -6.21 10.82 2.91
C PHE A 54 -4.96 10.67 3.77
N GLY A 55 -4.20 11.75 3.97
CA GLY A 55 -3.02 11.76 4.85
C GLY A 55 -3.36 11.25 6.25
N ALA A 56 -4.36 11.86 6.89
CA ALA A 56 -4.84 11.46 8.23
C ALA A 56 -5.55 10.08 8.28
N SER A 57 -5.78 9.42 7.14
CA SER A 57 -6.30 8.05 7.10
C SER A 57 -5.18 7.02 7.06
N LEU A 58 -3.95 7.42 6.69
CA LEU A 58 -2.77 6.54 6.71
C LEU A 58 -2.38 6.17 8.14
N ASP A 59 -2.68 7.01 9.13
CA ASP A 59 -2.46 6.73 10.56
C ASP A 59 -3.20 5.48 11.07
N ARG A 60 -4.16 4.95 10.29
CA ARG A 60 -4.81 3.67 10.59
C ARG A 60 -3.91 2.46 10.37
N VAL A 61 -2.86 2.60 9.56
CA VAL A 61 -1.92 1.53 9.25
C VAL A 61 -0.74 1.62 10.22
N ILE A 62 -0.82 0.85 11.31
CA ILE A 62 0.24 0.78 12.32
C ILE A 62 1.24 -0.35 12.02
N ALA A 63 2.41 -0.31 12.66
CA ALA A 63 3.51 -1.26 12.44
C ALA A 63 3.07 -2.73 12.54
N ASP A 64 2.37 -3.11 13.62
CA ASP A 64 1.91 -4.49 13.82
C ASP A 64 0.95 -4.96 12.71
N GLN A 65 0.09 -4.06 12.24
CA GLN A 65 -0.80 -4.37 11.12
C GLN A 65 -0.03 -4.55 9.82
N ALA A 66 0.96 -3.68 9.56
CA ALA A 66 1.82 -3.79 8.39
C ALA A 66 2.52 -5.15 8.37
N HIS A 67 3.11 -5.57 9.49
CA HIS A 67 3.72 -6.90 9.63
C HIS A 67 2.75 -8.03 9.28
N ASN A 68 1.54 -7.98 9.86
CA ASN A 68 0.49 -8.95 9.58
C ASN A 68 0.05 -8.95 8.10
N TYR A 69 0.05 -7.81 7.42
CA TYR A 69 -0.29 -7.72 6.00
C TYR A 69 0.77 -8.36 5.11
N PHE A 70 2.06 -8.18 5.43
CA PHE A 70 3.15 -8.87 4.73
C PHE A 70 3.08 -10.38 4.95
N GLN A 71 2.94 -10.82 6.21
CA GLN A 71 2.81 -12.25 6.54
C GLN A 71 1.61 -12.90 5.84
N HIS A 72 0.45 -12.22 5.83
CA HIS A 72 -0.73 -12.73 5.14
C HIS A 72 -0.51 -12.88 3.63
N ALA A 73 0.28 -12.00 3.03
CA ALA A 73 0.62 -12.07 1.61
C ALA A 73 1.76 -13.06 1.30
N GLY A 74 2.24 -13.81 2.30
CA GLY A 74 3.29 -14.82 2.17
C GLY A 74 4.71 -14.30 2.34
N TYR A 75 4.88 -13.06 2.82
CA TYR A 75 6.18 -12.44 3.06
C TYR A 75 6.49 -12.51 4.55
N LEU A 76 7.39 -13.42 4.93
CA LEU A 76 7.95 -13.44 6.28
C LEU A 76 8.96 -12.30 6.38
N LEU A 77 8.73 -11.43 7.36
CA LEU A 77 9.68 -10.41 7.78
C LEU A 77 10.34 -10.97 9.03
N ASP A 78 11.64 -11.21 8.95
CA ASP A 78 12.49 -11.70 10.03
C ASP A 78 12.91 -10.55 10.96
#